data_AF-A0A966TIG1-F1
#
_entry.id   AF-A0A966TIG1-F1
#
_cell.length_a   1.000
_cell.length_b   1.000
_cell.length_c   1.000
_cell.angle_alpha   90.00
_cell.angle_beta   90.00
_cell.angle_gamma   90.00
#
_symmetry.space_group_name_H-M   'P 1'
#
loop_
_entity.id
_entity.type
_entity.pdbx_description
1 polymer ?
#
loop_
_entity_poly.entity_id
_entity_poly.type
_entity_poly.pdbx_seq_one_letter_code
_entity_poly.pdbx_strand_id
1 'polypeptide(L)' 'MPTYQYQCNACEHAFEIVQSFTDTPISICPECGKEVRKIYSNMAF' A
#
# COMPACT_ATOMS: atom_id res chain seq x y z
N MET A 1 6.97 11.64 -8.06
CA MET A 1 5.66 10.95 -7.99
C MET A 1 5.47 10.48 -6.55
N PRO A 2 4.29 10.62 -5.94
CA PRO A 2 4.05 10.16 -4.57
C PRO A 2 4.16 8.63 -4.52
N THR A 3 4.99 8.14 -3.61
CA THR A 3 4.99 6.73 -3.22
C THR A 3 3.95 6.53 -2.14
N TYR A 4 3.23 5.42 -2.22
CA TYR A 4 2.31 5.01 -1.18
C TYR A 4 2.80 3.70 -0.59
N GLN A 5 2.79 3.63 0.75
CA GLN A 5 3.06 2.40 1.46
C GLN A 5 1.78 1.59 1.61
N TYR A 6 1.92 0.29 1.43
CA TYR A 6 0.86 -0.68 1.67
C TYR A 6 1.40 -1.75 2.60
N GLN A 7 0.54 -2.25 3.49
CA GLN A 7 0.86 -3.35 4.39
C GLN A 7 -0.25 -4.39 4.37
N CYS A 8 0.14 -5.65 4.23
CA CYS A 8 -0.77 -6.77 4.37
C CYS A 8 -0.97 -7.10 5.85
N ASN A 9 -2.21 -7.25 6.29
CA ASN A 9 -2.51 -7.68 7.66
C ASN A 9 -2.33 -9.19 7.88
N ALA A 10 -2.15 -9.97 6.81
CA ALA A 10 -2.14 -11.43 6.89
C ALA A 10 -0.75 -12.05 6.88
N CYS A 11 0.17 -11.50 6.08
CA CYS A 11 1.57 -11.89 6.06
C CYS A 11 2.49 -10.81 6.63
N GLU A 12 1.93 -9.70 7.12
CA GLU A 12 2.68 -8.53 7.62
C GLU A 12 3.64 -7.90 6.59
N HIS A 13 3.51 -8.27 5.32
CA HIS A 13 4.35 -7.76 4.24
C HIS A 13 4.03 -6.28 3.97
N ALA A 14 5.03 -5.43 4.17
CA ALA A 14 4.98 -4.00 3.88
C ALA A 14 5.78 -3.69 2.62
N PHE A 15 5.17 -2.97 1.68
CA PHE A 15 5.77 -2.63 0.39
C PHE A 15 5.44 -1.20 -0.03
N GLU A 16 6.32 -0.64 -0.84
CA GLU A 16 6.22 0.72 -1.36
C GLU A 16 5.93 0.67 -2.85
N ILE A 17 4.85 1.30 -3.27
CA ILE A 17 4.49 1.40 -4.69
C ILE A 17 4.33 2.85 -5.09
N VAL A 18 4.98 3.19 -6.21
CA VAL A 18 4.83 4.47 -6.88
C VAL A 18 3.45 4.45 -7.54
N GLN A 19 2.50 5.23 -7.01
CA GLN A 19 1.16 5.30 -7.57
C GLN A 19 0.84 6.71 -8.03
N SER A 20 0.37 6.83 -9.26
CA SER A 20 -0.14 8.09 -9.80
C SER A 20 -1.52 8.37 -9.22
N PHE A 21 -1.89 9.65 -9.10
CA PHE A 21 -3.22 10.04 -8.58
C PHE A 21 -4.38 9.47 -9.41
N THR A 22 -4.15 9.19 -10.68
CA THR A 22 -5.09 8.58 -11.63
C THR A 22 -5.08 7.05 -11.62
N ASP A 23 -4.21 6.43 -10.85
CA ASP A 23 -4.01 4.99 -10.87
C ASP A 23 -4.82 4.28 -9.75
N THR A 24 -5.31 3.08 -10.05
CA THR A 24 -6.28 2.38 -9.21
C THR A 24 -5.59 1.80 -7.96
N PRO A 25 -6.02 2.11 -6.72
CA PRO A 25 -5.37 1.63 -5.50
C PRO A 25 -5.31 0.11 -5.44
N ILE A 26 -4.11 -0.43 -5.20
CA ILE A 26 -3.92 -1.87 -5.06
C ILE A 26 -4.44 -2.28 -3.67
N SER A 27 -5.52 -3.07 -3.66
CA SER A 27 -6.14 -3.56 -2.42
C SER A 27 -5.79 -5.02 -2.12
N ILE A 28 -4.94 -5.64 -2.95
CA ILE A 28 -4.58 -7.05 -2.89
C ILE A 28 -3.07 -7.23 -2.76
N CYS A 29 -2.64 -8.13 -1.87
CA CYS A 29 -1.24 -8.43 -1.64
C CYS A 29 -0.69 -9.33 -2.77
N PRO A 30 0.40 -8.96 -3.44
CA PRO A 30 1.00 -9.80 -4.48
C PRO A 30 1.63 -11.10 -3.94
N GLU A 31 1.98 -11.17 -2.66
CA GLU A 31 2.57 -12.38 -2.06
C GLU A 31 1.52 -13.43 -1.64
N CYS A 32 0.39 -12.99 -1.08
CA CYS A 32 -0.58 -13.90 -0.48
C CYS A 32 -2.01 -13.77 -1.04
N GLY A 33 -2.28 -12.80 -1.90
CA GLY A 33 -3.60 -12.56 -2.50
C GLY A 33 -4.66 -12.05 -1.52
N LYS A 34 -4.29 -11.66 -0.29
CA LYS A 34 -5.21 -11.12 0.72
C LYS A 34 -5.28 -9.59 0.68
N GLU A 35 -6.21 -9.03 1.43
CA GLU A 35 -6.43 -7.59 1.51
C GLU A 35 -5.21 -6.86 2.08
N VAL A 36 -4.81 -5.76 1.43
CA VAL A 36 -3.79 -4.84 1.93
C VAL A 36 -4.42 -3.52 2.31
N ARG A 37 -3.86 -2.89 3.35
CA ARG A 37 -4.25 -1.55 3.75
C ARG A 37 -3.19 -0.55 3.33
N LYS A 38 -3.63 0.61 2.90
CA LYS A 38 -2.75 1.72 2.56
C LYS A 38 -2.30 2.40 3.83
N ILE A 39 -1.01 2.33 4.11
CA ILE A 39 -0.39 3.10 5.18
C ILE A 39 -0.02 4.45 4.59
N TYR A 40 -0.88 5.43 4.83
CA TYR A 40 -0.49 6.81 4.60
C TYR A 40 0.43 7.17 5.75
N SER A 41 1.72 7.27 5.47
CA SER A 41 2.68 7.95 6.34
C SER A 41 2.33 9.44 6.32
N ASN A 42 1.19 9.78 6.92
CA ASN A 42 0.79 11.15 7.19
C ASN A 42 1.66 11.60 8.34
N MET A 43 2.83 12.15 8.02
CA MET A 43 3.62 12.94 8.95
C MET A 43 2.80 14.22 9.22
N ALA A 44 1.78 14.10 10.06
CA ALA A 44 1.10 15.22 10.67
C ALA A 44 2.02 15.71 11.79
N PHE A 45 2.75 16.79 11.51
CA PHE A 45 3.33 17.66 12.51
C PHE A 45 2.40 18.84 12.73
#